data_AF-A0A4Q5P929-F1
#
_entry.id   AF-A0A4Q5P929-F1
#
_cell.length_a   1.000
_cell.length_b   1.000
_cell.length_c   1.000
_cell.angle_alpha   90.00
_cell.angle_beta   90.00
_cell.angle_gamma   90.00
#
_symmetry.space_group_name_H-M   'P 1'
#
loop_
_entity.id
_entity.type
_entity.pdbx_description
1 polymer ?
#
loop_
_entity_poly.entity_id
_entity_poly.type
_entity_poly.pdbx_seq_one_letter_code
_entity_poly.pdbx_strand_id
1 'polypeptide(L)'
;MDESNGPAGTAVPGTAAFHASWASTRGFMMVVFTVPIAFCAMAAFAIGGEAAILVFGICAALLTGLAVVLSRPLWDKVPMVLISPEGITARGVAQAIPWSRVLDLYIDNQQSGPHLVVQMVPDEGKPVMAHRISLNMLNAKLHPVLLQTAYGSFAHHAGDRAMRAAQAHEAHRAAQVAFDAKLARRAPRVWAMPAVMLVCAAVWVANVGSGMKVMQPGADDLFRWGANAASAVQAGEWWRLLTAMFLHGGILHLALNMYALWEAGLMVTRLFGNRGFLVIYIGAGLVGNALSLHYAGQTGVSVGASGAVFGVAGAVLAAVMRHRGRFPMGRAKQMLTSLGIFIFYSLAYGFSRQGIDNAAHIGGLLAGLVAGWLLSGRLGGDDMPVASTPRLGVVAALCAAVVIGLVHYTPPAQRDMAVYFSDIKRWNALQAELAQAVQQLKDDSVQVKDGKLDQTVMMRRLQTVHAPALRRIEAGFASLRLPKDEMVARYADAQRRYAGAMAELMVADAQRSLTPTPELADRVKRLSAEAKQASEAMNALNAEAAAKKN
;
A
#
# COMPACT_ATOMS: atom_id res chain seq x y z
N MET A 1 -4.31 -3.58 -51.54
CA MET A 1 -3.32 -4.07 -52.51
C MET A 1 -2.00 -4.08 -51.74
N ASP A 2 -1.63 -5.14 -51.05
CA ASP A 2 -1.41 -6.48 -51.58
C ASP A 2 -2.02 -7.60 -50.72
N GLU A 3 -2.62 -8.57 -51.40
CA GLU A 3 -3.18 -9.81 -50.86
C GLU A 3 -2.11 -10.91 -50.87
N SER A 4 -1.91 -11.62 -49.76
CA SER A 4 -1.46 -13.01 -49.79
C SER A 4 -1.85 -13.73 -48.49
N ASN A 5 -3.13 -14.08 -48.40
CA ASN A 5 -3.60 -15.19 -47.59
C ASN A 5 -3.72 -16.42 -48.50
N GLY A 6 -2.99 -17.49 -48.20
CA GLY A 6 -3.17 -18.82 -48.77
C GLY A 6 -3.18 -19.87 -47.65
N PRO A 7 -4.02 -20.92 -47.72
CA PRO A 7 -4.17 -21.89 -46.64
C PRO A 7 -3.09 -22.99 -46.66
N ALA A 8 -2.94 -23.61 -45.49
CA ALA A 8 -2.08 -24.74 -45.13
C ALA A 8 -1.68 -25.70 -46.28
N GLY A 9 -0.43 -25.56 -46.71
CA GLY A 9 0.34 -26.60 -47.40
C GLY A 9 1.52 -26.98 -46.53
N THR A 10 1.84 -28.27 -46.46
CA THR A 10 2.99 -28.86 -45.76
C THR A 10 4.31 -28.32 -46.32
N ALA A 11 4.71 -27.13 -45.89
CA ALA A 11 6.03 -26.59 -46.12
C ALA A 11 6.96 -27.11 -45.03
N VAL A 12 8.11 -27.64 -45.45
CA VAL A 12 9.27 -27.93 -44.57
C VAL A 12 9.50 -26.72 -43.64
N PRO A 13 9.83 -26.89 -42.34
CA PRO A 13 9.98 -25.74 -41.45
C PRO A 13 11.21 -24.92 -41.87
N GLY A 14 10.99 -23.87 -42.65
CA GLY A 14 12.01 -22.91 -43.07
C GLY A 14 12.32 -21.88 -42.00
N THR A 15 13.27 -21.00 -42.31
CA THR A 15 13.70 -19.90 -41.44
C THR A 15 12.57 -18.90 -41.19
N ALA A 16 12.26 -18.61 -39.92
CA ALA A 16 11.23 -17.66 -39.50
C ALA A 16 11.81 -16.57 -38.58
N ALA A 17 11.57 -15.31 -38.93
CA ALA A 17 12.14 -14.14 -38.26
C ALA A 17 11.04 -13.28 -37.61
N PHE A 18 11.11 -13.12 -36.30
CA PHE A 18 10.15 -12.35 -35.51
C PHE A 18 10.76 -11.01 -35.07
N HIS A 19 10.21 -9.92 -35.57
CA HIS A 19 10.76 -8.58 -35.39
C HIS A 19 10.06 -7.81 -34.27
N ALA A 20 10.74 -6.82 -33.71
CA ALA A 20 10.13 -5.94 -32.73
C ALA A 20 8.95 -5.17 -33.36
N SER A 21 7.95 -4.82 -32.54
CA SER A 21 6.75 -4.15 -33.00
C SER A 21 6.36 -3.01 -32.07
N TRP A 22 5.93 -1.90 -32.67
CA TRP A 22 5.29 -0.79 -31.94
C TRP A 22 4.01 -1.21 -31.21
N ALA A 23 3.35 -2.28 -31.68
CA ALA A 23 2.17 -2.86 -31.03
C ALA A 23 2.51 -3.83 -29.87
N SER A 24 3.77 -3.91 -29.45
CA SER A 24 4.19 -4.70 -28.27
C SER A 24 3.95 -3.94 -26.96
N THR A 25 3.94 -4.66 -25.82
CA THR A 25 3.75 -4.04 -24.50
C THR A 25 4.81 -2.97 -24.21
N ARG A 26 6.09 -3.23 -24.55
CA ARG A 26 7.15 -2.22 -24.42
C ARG A 26 7.08 -1.14 -25.50
N GLY A 27 6.74 -1.47 -26.75
CA GLY A 27 6.53 -0.46 -27.80
C GLY A 27 5.43 0.54 -27.46
N PHE A 28 4.32 0.06 -26.90
CA PHE A 28 3.22 0.88 -26.40
C PHE A 28 3.63 1.71 -25.19
N MET A 29 4.26 1.11 -24.17
CA MET A 29 4.78 1.85 -23.01
C MET A 29 5.76 2.95 -23.42
N MET A 30 6.62 2.70 -24.41
CA MET A 30 7.54 3.71 -24.92
C MET A 30 6.82 4.94 -25.48
N VAL A 31 5.76 4.75 -26.26
CA VAL A 31 4.91 5.86 -26.76
C VAL A 31 4.18 6.56 -25.61
N VAL A 32 3.64 5.79 -24.67
CA VAL A 32 2.85 6.30 -23.54
C VAL A 32 3.70 7.03 -22.50
N PHE A 33 4.98 6.71 -22.31
CA PHE A 33 5.83 7.37 -21.32
C PHE A 33 6.68 8.50 -21.92
N THR A 34 7.12 8.42 -23.17
CA THR A 34 7.92 9.52 -23.78
C THR A 34 7.10 10.79 -24.02
N VAL A 35 5.82 10.67 -24.39
CA VAL A 35 4.95 11.83 -24.68
C VAL A 35 4.62 12.65 -23.40
N PRO A 36 4.27 12.04 -22.26
CA PRO A 36 4.06 12.78 -21.01
C PRO A 36 5.34 13.26 -20.35
N ILE A 37 6.49 12.59 -20.53
CA ILE A 37 7.78 13.10 -20.01
C ILE A 37 8.15 14.43 -20.70
N ALA A 38 7.93 14.53 -22.02
CA ALA A 38 8.06 15.79 -22.74
C ALA A 38 7.08 16.86 -22.22
N PHE A 39 5.83 16.47 -21.93
CA PHE A 39 4.80 17.37 -21.39
C PHE A 39 5.10 17.82 -19.95
N CYS A 40 5.61 16.94 -19.09
CA CYS A 40 6.04 17.23 -17.73
C CYS A 40 7.28 18.13 -17.71
N ALA A 41 8.22 17.95 -18.64
CA ALA A 41 9.37 18.85 -18.80
C ALA A 41 8.92 20.26 -19.25
N MET A 42 7.95 20.36 -20.16
CA MET A 42 7.33 21.63 -20.54
C MET A 42 6.54 22.29 -19.39
N ALA A 43 5.80 21.49 -18.61
CA ALA A 43 5.07 21.96 -17.44
C ALA A 43 6.00 22.43 -16.31
N ALA A 44 7.13 21.76 -16.09
CA ALA A 44 8.15 22.19 -15.12
C ALA A 44 8.75 23.56 -15.49
N PHE A 45 8.88 23.86 -16.79
CA PHE A 45 9.28 25.17 -17.30
C PHE A 45 8.27 26.28 -16.94
N ALA A 46 7.00 25.93 -16.75
CA ALA A 46 5.92 26.87 -16.42
C ALA A 46 5.76 27.13 -14.90
N ILE A 47 6.30 26.27 -14.03
CA ILE A 47 6.04 26.32 -12.56
C ILE A 47 7.17 27.06 -11.79
N GLY A 48 8.34 27.28 -12.41
CA GLY A 48 9.33 28.26 -11.95
C GLY A 48 10.25 27.83 -10.79
N GLY A 49 11.57 27.83 -11.05
CA GLY A 49 12.65 27.66 -10.08
C GLY A 49 13.92 27.11 -10.75
N GLU A 50 15.04 27.83 -10.69
CA GLU A 50 16.27 27.49 -11.44
C GLU A 50 16.81 26.08 -11.13
N ALA A 51 16.75 25.65 -9.87
CA ALA A 51 17.15 24.31 -9.45
C ALA A 51 16.20 23.21 -9.95
N ALA A 52 14.90 23.50 -10.03
CA ALA A 52 13.91 22.56 -10.55
C ALA A 52 14.10 22.37 -12.07
N ILE A 53 14.34 23.45 -12.81
CA ILE A 53 14.59 23.42 -14.26
C ILE A 53 15.81 22.55 -14.58
N LEU A 54 16.91 22.70 -13.82
CA LEU A 54 18.11 21.90 -14.01
C LEU A 54 17.88 20.41 -13.73
N VAL A 55 17.25 20.07 -12.59
CA VAL A 55 16.99 18.68 -12.21
C VAL A 55 16.01 18.01 -13.19
N PHE A 56 14.91 18.68 -13.54
CA PHE A 56 13.94 18.15 -14.50
C PHE A 56 14.51 18.08 -15.92
N GLY A 57 15.35 19.03 -16.33
CA GLY A 57 16.04 19.00 -17.62
C GLY A 57 17.02 17.83 -17.74
N ILE A 58 17.83 17.58 -16.70
CA ILE A 58 18.74 16.42 -16.66
C ILE A 58 17.94 15.12 -16.65
N CYS A 59 16.88 15.01 -15.82
CA CYS A 59 16.01 13.83 -15.82
C CYS A 59 15.35 13.60 -17.19
N ALA A 60 14.86 14.65 -17.85
CA ALA A 60 14.25 14.54 -19.16
C ALA A 60 15.26 14.11 -20.23
N ALA A 61 16.48 14.65 -20.23
CA ALA A 61 17.55 14.27 -21.15
C ALA A 61 17.97 12.81 -20.94
N LEU A 62 18.16 12.38 -19.68
CA LEU A 62 18.49 10.99 -19.34
C LEU A 62 17.38 10.02 -19.73
N LEU A 63 16.12 10.36 -19.46
CA LEU A 63 14.96 9.54 -19.82
C LEU A 63 14.75 9.48 -21.34
N THR A 64 15.01 10.58 -22.06
CA THR A 64 14.96 10.61 -23.53
C THR A 64 16.09 9.78 -24.13
N GLY A 65 17.32 9.90 -23.62
CA GLY A 65 18.46 9.07 -24.04
C GLY A 65 18.21 7.59 -23.77
N LEU A 66 17.69 7.25 -22.59
CA LEU A 66 17.27 5.90 -22.25
C LEU A 66 16.16 5.40 -23.18
N ALA A 67 15.18 6.23 -23.50
CA ALA A 67 14.12 5.91 -24.43
C ALA A 67 14.67 5.62 -25.85
N VAL A 68 15.57 6.45 -26.37
CA VAL A 68 16.22 6.21 -27.66
C VAL A 68 16.95 4.86 -27.67
N VAL A 69 17.75 4.58 -26.63
CA VAL A 69 18.49 3.32 -26.50
C VAL A 69 17.54 2.12 -26.42
N LEU A 70 16.48 2.20 -25.61
CA LEU A 70 15.50 1.12 -25.45
C LEU A 70 14.62 0.94 -26.69
N SER A 71 14.44 1.97 -27.51
CA SER A 71 13.65 1.91 -28.75
C SER A 71 14.43 1.38 -29.94
N ARG A 72 15.77 1.34 -29.88
CA ARG A 72 16.65 0.88 -30.97
C ARG A 72 16.18 -0.42 -31.66
N PRO A 73 15.67 -1.44 -30.94
CA PRO A 73 15.11 -2.64 -31.56
C PRO A 73 13.90 -2.46 -32.47
N LEU A 74 13.18 -1.35 -32.34
CA LEU A 74 12.01 -1.03 -33.17
C LEU A 74 12.40 -0.43 -34.52
N TRP A 75 13.65 0.01 -34.66
CA TRP A 75 14.16 0.72 -35.84
C TRP A 75 15.15 -0.11 -36.66
N ASP A 76 15.87 -1.03 -36.03
CA ASP A 76 16.78 -1.92 -36.75
C ASP A 76 16.06 -3.16 -37.32
N LYS A 77 16.47 -3.59 -38.52
CA LYS A 77 15.90 -4.76 -39.21
C LYS A 77 16.38 -6.10 -38.63
N VAL A 78 16.86 -6.10 -37.39
CA VAL A 78 17.40 -7.31 -36.74
C VAL A 78 16.25 -8.01 -36.02
N PRO A 79 16.00 -9.30 -36.28
CA PRO A 79 14.93 -10.03 -35.60
C PRO A 79 15.20 -10.16 -34.10
N MET A 80 14.13 -10.12 -33.31
CA MET A 80 14.18 -10.42 -31.88
C MET A 80 14.39 -11.90 -31.63
N VAL A 81 13.74 -12.73 -32.43
CA VAL A 81 13.89 -14.19 -32.43
C VAL A 81 13.96 -14.67 -33.87
N LEU A 82 14.96 -15.45 -34.19
CA LEU A 82 15.16 -16.13 -35.45
C LEU A 82 15.12 -17.64 -35.19
N ILE A 83 14.22 -18.32 -35.88
CA ILE A 83 14.08 -19.77 -35.85
C ILE A 83 14.66 -20.27 -37.17
N SER A 84 15.68 -21.12 -37.12
CA SER A 84 16.30 -21.71 -38.30
C SER A 84 16.42 -23.23 -38.15
N PRO A 85 16.75 -23.96 -39.23
CA PRO A 85 17.01 -25.40 -39.15
C PRO A 85 18.12 -25.76 -38.15
N GLU A 86 19.08 -24.87 -37.95
CA GLU A 86 20.22 -25.07 -37.05
C GLU A 86 19.89 -24.82 -35.58
N GLY A 87 18.87 -24.00 -35.28
CA GLY A 87 18.49 -23.66 -33.90
C GLY A 87 17.66 -22.39 -33.72
N ILE A 88 17.61 -21.90 -32.49
CA ILE A 88 17.01 -20.61 -32.14
C ILE A 88 18.11 -19.59 -31.86
N THR A 89 18.05 -18.46 -32.55
CA THR A 89 18.86 -17.28 -32.24
C THR A 89 17.95 -16.18 -31.72
N ALA A 90 18.39 -15.44 -30.71
CA ALA A 90 17.63 -14.30 -30.19
C ALA A 90 18.55 -13.15 -29.81
N ARG A 91 18.03 -11.93 -29.91
CA ARG A 91 18.78 -10.73 -29.51
C ARG A 91 19.15 -10.80 -28.03
N GLY A 92 20.45 -10.73 -27.73
CA GLY A 92 21.01 -10.86 -26.38
C GLY A 92 21.50 -12.27 -26.03
N VAL A 93 21.33 -13.24 -26.94
CA VAL A 93 21.95 -14.58 -26.84
C VAL A 93 23.15 -14.61 -27.79
N ALA A 94 24.34 -14.88 -27.25
CA ALA A 94 25.60 -14.71 -27.97
C ALA A 94 25.81 -15.71 -29.12
N GLN A 95 25.22 -16.90 -29.03
CA GLN A 95 25.31 -17.96 -30.03
C GLN A 95 23.94 -18.61 -30.26
N ALA A 96 23.70 -19.12 -31.47
CA ALA A 96 22.49 -19.87 -31.79
C ALA A 96 22.38 -21.10 -30.87
N ILE A 97 21.20 -21.33 -30.31
CA ILE A 97 20.91 -22.49 -29.46
C ILE A 97 20.50 -23.64 -30.37
N PRO A 98 21.33 -24.69 -30.54
CA PRO A 98 21.01 -25.78 -31.45
C PRO A 98 19.87 -26.65 -30.90
N TRP A 99 18.99 -27.14 -31.78
CA TRP A 99 17.83 -27.95 -31.39
C TRP A 99 18.21 -29.21 -30.59
N SER A 100 19.40 -29.78 -30.86
CA SER A 100 19.95 -30.94 -30.14
C SER A 100 20.25 -30.67 -28.65
N ARG A 101 20.44 -29.40 -28.28
CA ARG A 101 20.69 -28.96 -26.90
C ARG A 101 19.43 -28.46 -26.21
N VAL A 102 18.31 -28.34 -26.93
CA VAL A 102 17.02 -27.94 -26.38
C VAL A 102 16.35 -29.16 -25.75
N LEU A 103 15.92 -29.02 -24.50
CA LEU A 103 15.12 -30.00 -23.77
C LEU A 103 13.63 -29.70 -23.92
N ASP A 104 13.24 -28.43 -23.83
CA ASP A 104 11.84 -27.98 -23.88
C ASP A 104 11.75 -26.49 -24.27
N LEU A 105 10.59 -26.08 -24.81
CA LEU A 105 10.28 -24.75 -25.29
C LEU A 105 8.88 -24.33 -24.84
N TYR A 106 8.79 -23.24 -24.08
CA TYR A 106 7.50 -22.70 -23.68
C TYR A 106 7.54 -21.20 -23.48
N ILE A 107 6.37 -20.58 -23.42
CA ILE A 107 6.25 -19.18 -23.04
C ILE A 107 5.84 -19.11 -21.58
N ASP A 108 6.63 -18.39 -20.80
CA ASP A 108 6.43 -18.12 -19.39
C ASP A 108 6.09 -16.64 -19.19
N ASN A 109 4.97 -16.37 -18.54
CA ASN A 109 4.51 -15.01 -18.24
C ASN A 109 4.80 -14.71 -16.76
N GLN A 110 6.07 -14.48 -16.44
CA GLN A 110 6.48 -14.07 -15.08
C GLN A 110 6.35 -12.55 -14.89
N GLN A 111 6.62 -12.06 -13.68
CA GLN A 111 6.47 -10.65 -13.30
C GLN A 111 7.25 -9.66 -14.21
N SER A 112 8.32 -10.10 -14.87
CA SER A 112 9.12 -9.29 -15.82
C SER A 112 8.58 -9.28 -17.26
N GLY A 113 7.43 -9.91 -17.51
CA GLY A 113 6.76 -10.01 -18.82
C GLY A 113 6.92 -11.38 -19.51
N PRO A 114 6.32 -11.57 -20.69
CA PRO A 114 6.41 -12.80 -21.48
C PRO A 114 7.84 -13.12 -21.91
N HIS A 115 8.29 -14.33 -21.64
CA HIS A 115 9.58 -14.87 -22.10
C HIS A 115 9.37 -16.20 -22.83
N LEU A 116 10.06 -16.39 -23.96
CA LEU A 116 10.29 -17.72 -24.49
C LEU A 116 11.40 -18.36 -23.65
N VAL A 117 11.04 -19.41 -22.92
CA VAL A 117 11.95 -20.21 -22.12
C VAL A 117 12.40 -21.40 -22.94
N VAL A 118 13.70 -21.45 -23.21
CA VAL A 118 14.37 -22.55 -23.89
C VAL A 118 15.13 -23.33 -22.82
N GLN A 119 14.56 -24.44 -22.34
CA GLN A 119 15.25 -25.32 -21.41
C GLN A 119 16.31 -26.12 -22.16
N MET A 120 17.47 -26.28 -21.54
CA MET A 120 18.63 -26.93 -22.12
C MET A 120 18.77 -28.34 -21.57
N VAL A 121 19.23 -29.28 -22.40
CA VAL A 121 19.65 -30.61 -21.95
C VAL A 121 20.79 -30.42 -20.93
N PRO A 122 20.65 -30.92 -19.69
CA PRO A 122 21.69 -30.77 -18.67
C PRO A 122 22.93 -31.60 -19.04
N ASP A 123 24.12 -31.06 -18.77
CA ASP A 123 25.35 -31.86 -18.79
C ASP A 123 25.36 -32.81 -17.58
N GLU A 124 26.06 -33.94 -17.66
CA GLU A 124 26.11 -34.92 -16.55
C GLU A 124 26.48 -34.28 -15.21
N GLY A 125 25.65 -34.52 -14.19
CA GLY A 125 25.83 -33.97 -12.84
C GLY A 125 25.46 -32.48 -12.66
N LYS A 126 25.00 -31.78 -13.71
CA LYS A 126 24.63 -30.36 -13.64
C LYS A 126 23.10 -30.12 -13.65
N PRO A 127 22.61 -29.04 -13.01
CA PRO A 127 21.19 -28.69 -13.03
C PRO A 127 20.72 -28.28 -14.43
N VAL A 128 19.42 -28.46 -14.70
CA VAL A 128 18.77 -27.99 -15.94
C VAL A 128 18.87 -26.47 -16.02
N MET A 129 19.47 -25.98 -17.10
CA MET A 129 19.61 -24.56 -17.39
C MET A 129 18.52 -24.12 -18.37
N ALA A 130 18.15 -22.84 -18.35
CA ALA A 130 17.17 -22.30 -19.29
C ALA A 130 17.58 -20.91 -19.78
N HIS A 131 17.51 -20.70 -21.09
CA HIS A 131 17.61 -19.37 -21.69
C HIS A 131 16.24 -18.72 -21.67
N ARG A 132 16.14 -17.51 -21.11
CA ARG A 132 14.90 -16.73 -21.07
C ARG A 132 15.00 -15.59 -22.07
N ILE A 133 14.31 -15.73 -23.20
CA ILE A 133 14.30 -14.75 -24.27
C ILE A 133 13.08 -13.85 -24.07
N SER A 134 13.30 -12.58 -23.73
CA SER A 134 12.22 -11.61 -23.50
C SER A 134 11.42 -11.35 -24.78
N LEU A 135 10.11 -11.58 -24.73
CA LEU A 135 9.17 -11.33 -25.84
C LEU A 135 8.46 -9.97 -25.72
N ASN A 136 8.87 -9.13 -24.77
CA ASN A 136 8.24 -7.84 -24.48
C ASN A 136 8.24 -6.84 -25.65
N MET A 137 9.16 -6.99 -26.60
CA MET A 137 9.26 -6.18 -27.82
C MET A 137 8.48 -6.79 -29.01
N LEU A 138 7.95 -8.00 -28.85
CA LEU A 138 7.11 -8.68 -29.84
C LEU A 138 5.65 -8.39 -29.58
N ASN A 139 4.86 -8.27 -30.65
CA ASN A 139 3.41 -8.20 -30.54
C ASN A 139 2.89 -9.48 -29.85
N ALA A 140 2.07 -9.33 -28.80
CA ALA A 140 1.52 -10.45 -28.05
C ALA A 140 0.73 -11.44 -28.92
N LYS A 141 0.11 -10.98 -30.01
CA LYS A 141 -0.59 -11.84 -30.98
C LYS A 141 0.35 -12.80 -31.72
N LEU A 142 1.64 -12.47 -31.82
CA LEU A 142 2.65 -13.30 -32.46
C LEU A 142 3.28 -14.32 -31.50
N HIS A 143 3.06 -14.21 -30.19
CA HIS A 143 3.64 -15.13 -29.21
C HIS A 143 3.21 -16.59 -29.43
N PRO A 144 1.91 -16.90 -29.68
CA PRO A 144 1.49 -18.27 -29.98
C PRO A 144 2.09 -18.79 -31.29
N VAL A 145 2.16 -17.93 -32.32
CA VAL A 145 2.73 -18.26 -33.64
C VAL A 145 4.22 -18.57 -33.50
N LEU A 146 4.98 -17.71 -32.81
CA LEU A 146 6.40 -17.92 -32.52
C LEU A 146 6.65 -19.24 -31.80
N LEU A 147 5.87 -19.53 -30.76
CA LEU A 147 6.02 -20.77 -30.02
C LEU A 147 5.68 -21.98 -30.90
N GLN A 148 4.61 -21.91 -31.68
CA GLN A 148 4.20 -23.00 -32.57
C GLN A 148 5.26 -23.25 -33.65
N THR A 149 5.80 -22.20 -34.25
CA THR A 149 6.89 -22.30 -35.23
C THR A 149 8.16 -22.88 -34.60
N ALA A 150 8.54 -22.41 -33.41
CA ALA A 150 9.70 -22.92 -32.67
C ALA A 150 9.52 -24.39 -32.32
N TYR A 151 8.32 -24.76 -31.89
CA TYR A 151 7.98 -26.14 -31.57
C TYR A 151 7.95 -27.03 -32.81
N GLY A 152 7.46 -26.54 -33.95
CA GLY A 152 7.47 -27.27 -35.21
C GLY A 152 8.90 -27.57 -35.69
N SER A 153 9.79 -26.57 -35.67
CA SER A 153 11.21 -26.77 -35.98
C SER A 153 11.91 -27.66 -34.96
N PHE A 154 11.62 -27.49 -33.67
CA PHE A 154 12.15 -28.35 -32.61
C PHE A 154 11.70 -29.81 -32.77
N ALA A 155 10.41 -30.06 -32.99
CA ALA A 155 9.87 -31.40 -33.18
C ALA A 155 10.43 -32.08 -34.44
N HIS A 156 10.74 -31.29 -35.48
CA HIS A 156 11.33 -31.79 -36.70
C HIS A 156 12.83 -32.11 -36.57
N HIS A 157 13.56 -31.36 -35.74
CA HIS A 157 15.02 -31.41 -35.66
C HIS A 157 15.59 -31.99 -34.34
N ALA A 158 14.77 -32.21 -33.31
CA ALA A 158 15.19 -32.76 -32.03
C ALA A 158 14.84 -34.25 -31.89
N GLY A 159 15.65 -35.00 -31.12
CA GLY A 159 15.44 -36.44 -30.89
C GLY A 159 14.38 -36.78 -29.82
N ASP A 160 14.06 -38.06 -29.67
CA ASP A 160 12.94 -38.61 -28.86
C ASP A 160 12.86 -38.15 -27.39
N ARG A 161 13.98 -37.79 -26.76
CA ARG A 161 13.99 -37.29 -25.37
C ARG A 161 13.45 -35.87 -25.27
N ALA A 162 13.82 -35.02 -26.22
CA ALA A 162 13.40 -33.63 -26.33
C ALA A 162 11.90 -33.54 -26.67
N MET A 163 11.44 -34.39 -27.59
CA MET A 163 10.03 -34.52 -27.96
C MET A 163 9.15 -34.92 -26.76
N ARG A 164 9.58 -35.88 -25.94
CA ARG A 164 8.84 -36.31 -24.74
C ARG A 164 8.74 -35.21 -23.66
N ALA A 165 9.81 -34.46 -23.43
CA ALA A 165 9.80 -33.35 -22.47
C ALA A 165 8.85 -32.23 -22.92
N ALA A 166 8.84 -31.91 -24.21
CA ALA A 166 8.01 -30.84 -24.73
C ALA A 166 6.52 -31.21 -24.84
N GLN A 167 6.20 -32.47 -25.17
CA GLN A 167 4.83 -33.00 -25.08
C GLN A 167 4.30 -32.97 -23.64
N ALA A 168 5.14 -33.29 -22.64
CA ALA A 168 4.74 -33.25 -21.23
C ALA A 168 4.44 -31.81 -20.76
N HIS A 169 5.20 -30.82 -21.24
CA HIS A 169 4.97 -29.41 -20.91
C HIS A 169 3.74 -28.83 -21.63
N GLU A 170 3.52 -29.21 -22.89
CA GLU A 170 2.30 -28.88 -23.64
C GLU A 170 1.06 -29.44 -22.95
N ALA A 171 1.09 -30.71 -22.54
CA ALA A 171 0.01 -31.34 -21.78
C ALA A 171 -0.27 -30.60 -20.46
N HIS A 172 0.78 -30.16 -19.76
CA HIS A 172 0.63 -29.38 -18.53
C HIS A 172 -0.01 -28.00 -18.76
N ARG A 173 0.40 -27.29 -19.82
CA ARG A 173 -0.21 -26.00 -20.20
C ARG A 173 -1.65 -26.18 -20.68
N ALA A 174 -1.93 -27.19 -21.48
CA ALA A 174 -3.28 -27.52 -21.90
C ALA A 174 -4.19 -27.80 -20.69
N ALA A 175 -3.69 -28.52 -19.68
CA ALA A 175 -4.40 -28.75 -18.43
C ALA A 175 -4.67 -27.45 -17.66
N GLN A 176 -3.72 -26.50 -17.64
CA GLN A 176 -3.93 -25.18 -17.02
C GLN A 176 -4.97 -24.34 -17.75
N VAL A 177 -4.89 -24.26 -19.08
CA VAL A 177 -5.85 -23.52 -19.91
C VAL A 177 -7.24 -24.11 -19.78
N ALA A 178 -7.36 -25.44 -19.82
CA ALA A 178 -8.63 -26.14 -19.61
C ALA A 178 -9.21 -25.88 -18.22
N PHE A 179 -8.36 -25.87 -17.19
CA PHE A 179 -8.75 -25.54 -15.82
C PHE A 179 -9.27 -24.09 -15.71
N ASP A 180 -8.57 -23.12 -16.29
CA ASP A 180 -8.98 -21.72 -16.27
C ASP A 180 -10.26 -21.46 -17.06
N ALA A 181 -10.43 -22.12 -18.20
CA ALA A 181 -11.67 -22.09 -18.97
C ALA A 181 -12.83 -22.72 -18.20
N LYS A 182 -12.58 -23.80 -17.44
CA LYS A 182 -13.57 -24.41 -16.54
C LYS A 182 -13.99 -23.45 -15.43
N LEU A 183 -13.04 -22.76 -14.80
CA LEU A 183 -13.32 -21.74 -13.79
C LEU A 183 -14.09 -20.54 -14.35
N ALA A 184 -13.72 -20.05 -15.54
CA ALA A 184 -14.39 -18.92 -16.18
C ALA A 184 -15.86 -19.21 -16.55
N ARG A 185 -16.14 -20.42 -17.04
CA ARG A 185 -17.53 -20.86 -17.36
C ARG A 185 -18.45 -20.92 -16.14
N ARG A 186 -17.90 -21.10 -14.94
CA ARG A 186 -18.67 -21.22 -13.68
C ARG A 186 -19.10 -19.89 -13.10
N ALA A 187 -18.27 -18.87 -13.24
CA ALA A 187 -18.57 -17.50 -12.84
C ALA A 187 -18.44 -16.58 -14.05
N PRO A 188 -19.36 -16.68 -15.03
CA PRO A 188 -19.25 -15.93 -16.29
C PRO A 188 -19.37 -14.42 -16.07
N ARG A 189 -20.01 -14.00 -14.99
CA ARG A 189 -20.14 -12.60 -14.57
C ARG A 189 -19.51 -12.40 -13.19
N VAL A 190 -18.39 -11.68 -13.16
CA VAL A 190 -17.69 -11.27 -11.94
C VAL A 190 -18.09 -9.83 -11.65
N TRP A 191 -18.93 -9.61 -10.62
CA TRP A 191 -19.43 -8.28 -10.27
C TRP A 191 -19.08 -7.87 -8.84
N ALA A 192 -18.98 -8.83 -7.90
CA ALA A 192 -18.79 -8.50 -6.49
C ALA A 192 -17.41 -7.91 -6.20
N MET A 193 -16.35 -8.50 -6.76
CA MET A 193 -14.99 -8.00 -6.63
C MET A 193 -14.83 -6.56 -7.20
N PRO A 194 -15.23 -6.27 -8.46
CA PRO A 194 -15.11 -4.90 -8.98
C PRO A 194 -16.03 -3.91 -8.25
N ALA A 195 -17.20 -4.35 -7.74
CA ALA A 195 -18.06 -3.49 -6.92
C ALA A 195 -17.37 -3.08 -5.61
N VAL A 196 -16.73 -4.01 -4.90
CA VAL A 196 -15.94 -3.70 -3.70
C VAL A 196 -14.80 -2.74 -4.02
N MET A 197 -14.06 -2.99 -5.09
CA MET A 197 -12.98 -2.10 -5.53
C MET A 197 -13.50 -0.69 -5.85
N LEU A 198 -14.66 -0.60 -6.52
CA LEU A 198 -15.30 0.68 -6.84
C LEU A 198 -15.73 1.42 -5.56
N VAL A 199 -16.27 0.72 -4.56
CA VAL A 199 -16.62 1.34 -3.27
C VAL A 199 -15.38 1.88 -2.56
N CYS A 200 -14.29 1.12 -2.50
CA CYS A 200 -13.02 1.60 -1.93
C CYS A 200 -12.51 2.86 -2.65
N ALA A 201 -12.55 2.85 -3.99
CA ALA A 201 -12.12 4.00 -4.79
C ALA A 201 -13.05 5.22 -4.60
N ALA A 202 -14.36 5.01 -4.53
CA ALA A 202 -15.34 6.08 -4.33
C ALA A 202 -15.20 6.71 -2.93
N VAL A 203 -15.03 5.90 -1.89
CA VAL A 203 -14.74 6.39 -0.52
C VAL A 203 -13.45 7.19 -0.50
N TRP A 204 -12.40 6.70 -1.17
CA TRP A 204 -11.13 7.42 -1.25
C TRP A 204 -11.26 8.78 -1.96
N VAL A 205 -11.98 8.84 -3.08
CA VAL A 205 -12.26 10.11 -3.78
C VAL A 205 -13.03 11.08 -2.88
N ALA A 206 -14.03 10.58 -2.13
CA ALA A 206 -14.78 11.40 -1.18
C ALA A 206 -13.91 11.91 -0.02
N ASN A 207 -13.00 11.09 0.50
CA ASN A 207 -12.02 11.46 1.52
C ASN A 207 -11.13 12.62 1.05
N VAL A 208 -10.55 12.49 -0.15
CA VAL A 208 -9.74 13.56 -0.76
C VAL A 208 -10.59 14.82 -0.99
N GLY A 209 -11.83 14.66 -1.47
CA GLY A 209 -12.79 15.76 -1.65
C GLY A 209 -13.13 16.50 -0.35
N SER A 210 -13.05 15.83 0.80
CA SER A 210 -13.22 16.45 2.13
C SER A 210 -11.95 17.15 2.67
N GLY A 211 -10.86 17.17 1.91
CA GLY A 211 -9.60 17.82 2.28
C GLY A 211 -8.53 16.90 2.89
N MET A 212 -8.75 15.58 2.88
CA MET A 212 -7.72 14.64 3.35
C MET A 212 -6.51 14.61 2.40
N LYS A 213 -5.31 14.57 2.98
CA LYS A 213 -4.06 14.47 2.22
C LYS A 213 -4.00 13.18 1.42
N VAL A 214 -3.63 13.26 0.13
CA VAL A 214 -3.59 12.12 -0.80
C VAL A 214 -2.56 11.05 -0.38
N MET A 215 -1.37 11.45 0.07
CA MET A 215 -0.30 10.49 0.38
C MET A 215 -0.36 9.96 1.81
N GLN A 216 -0.73 10.81 2.76
CA GLN A 216 -0.68 10.50 4.19
C GLN A 216 -1.81 11.26 4.92
N PRO A 217 -3.04 10.74 4.89
CA PRO A 217 -4.15 11.28 5.65
C PRO A 217 -3.85 11.34 7.16
N GLY A 218 -4.43 12.30 7.86
CA GLY A 218 -4.34 12.37 9.31
C GLY A 218 -5.11 11.24 9.99
N ALA A 219 -4.60 10.75 11.12
CA ALA A 219 -5.32 9.74 11.91
C ALA A 219 -6.67 10.26 12.45
N ASP A 220 -6.77 11.55 12.78
CA ASP A 220 -8.03 12.22 13.14
C ASP A 220 -9.03 12.19 11.97
N ASP A 221 -8.60 12.54 10.77
CA ASP A 221 -9.47 12.50 9.58
C ASP A 221 -10.02 11.09 9.34
N LEU A 222 -9.14 10.08 9.41
CA LEU A 222 -9.53 8.67 9.26
C LEU A 222 -10.50 8.24 10.38
N PHE A 223 -10.23 8.66 11.62
CA PHE A 223 -11.13 8.40 12.74
C PHE A 223 -12.53 8.96 12.50
N ARG A 224 -12.62 10.22 12.04
CA ARG A 224 -13.91 10.86 11.73
C ARG A 224 -14.68 10.16 10.61
N TRP A 225 -13.97 9.58 9.65
CA TRP A 225 -14.56 8.83 8.54
C TRP A 225 -14.94 7.38 8.85
N GLY A 226 -14.65 6.89 10.07
CA GLY A 226 -15.05 5.54 10.48
C GLY A 226 -13.93 4.53 10.58
N ALA A 227 -12.68 4.98 10.83
CA ALA A 227 -11.59 4.06 11.15
C ALA A 227 -11.90 3.23 12.40
N ASN A 228 -11.32 2.03 12.45
CA ASN A 228 -11.49 1.10 13.54
C ASN A 228 -10.66 1.54 14.75
N ALA A 229 -11.27 1.60 15.93
CA ALA A 229 -10.64 1.98 17.18
C ALA A 229 -11.35 1.32 18.35
N ALA A 230 -10.60 0.76 19.31
CA ALA A 230 -11.18 0.03 20.44
C ALA A 230 -12.11 0.91 21.29
N SER A 231 -11.70 2.15 21.59
CA SER A 231 -12.50 3.08 22.39
C SER A 231 -13.85 3.42 21.73
N ALA A 232 -13.86 3.63 20.42
CA ALA A 232 -15.10 3.95 19.71
C ALA A 232 -16.04 2.75 19.58
N VAL A 233 -15.51 1.54 19.32
CA VAL A 233 -16.33 0.32 19.27
C VAL A 233 -16.92 0.01 20.66
N GLN A 234 -16.13 0.18 21.72
CA GLN A 234 -16.60 0.05 23.11
C GLN A 234 -17.67 1.09 23.48
N ALA A 235 -17.63 2.28 22.86
CA ALA A 235 -18.67 3.30 22.99
C ALA A 235 -19.94 3.02 22.15
N GLY A 236 -20.01 1.89 21.44
CA GLY A 236 -21.20 1.48 20.68
C GLY A 236 -21.10 1.69 19.16
N GLU A 237 -19.98 2.21 18.63
CA GLU A 237 -19.80 2.48 17.19
C GLU A 237 -19.34 1.23 16.41
N TRP A 238 -20.08 0.12 16.53
CA TRP A 238 -19.73 -1.18 15.93
C TRP A 238 -19.63 -1.16 14.41
N TRP A 239 -20.33 -0.21 13.77
CA TRP A 239 -20.27 0.02 12.32
C TRP A 239 -18.84 0.32 11.82
N ARG A 240 -17.94 0.80 12.70
CA ARG A 240 -16.52 1.04 12.40
C ARG A 240 -15.76 -0.19 11.95
N LEU A 241 -16.15 -1.36 12.45
CA LEU A 241 -15.57 -2.64 12.00
C LEU A 241 -15.79 -2.84 10.50
N LEU A 242 -16.91 -2.38 9.96
CA LEU A 242 -17.23 -2.49 8.54
C LEU A 242 -16.62 -1.32 7.74
N THR A 243 -16.82 -0.07 8.17
CA THR A 243 -16.39 1.10 7.41
C THR A 243 -14.88 1.18 7.25
N ALA A 244 -14.12 0.76 8.27
CA ALA A 244 -12.66 0.75 8.23
C ALA A 244 -12.08 -0.10 7.09
N MET A 245 -12.82 -1.11 6.61
CA MET A 245 -12.42 -1.95 5.48
C MET A 245 -12.33 -1.17 4.16
N PHE A 246 -13.01 -0.03 4.05
CA PHE A 246 -13.09 0.78 2.83
C PHE A 246 -12.27 2.06 2.90
N LEU A 247 -11.76 2.42 4.09
CA LEU A 247 -10.85 3.56 4.30
C LEU A 247 -9.41 3.16 4.04
N HIS A 248 -8.58 4.11 3.60
CA HIS A 248 -7.18 3.84 3.28
C HIS A 248 -6.27 4.95 3.81
N GLY A 249 -5.08 4.57 4.28
CA GLY A 249 -4.08 5.50 4.83
C GLY A 249 -3.21 6.18 3.77
N GLY A 250 -3.69 6.32 2.53
CA GLY A 250 -2.92 6.88 1.40
C GLY A 250 -3.22 6.21 0.06
N ILE A 251 -2.93 6.90 -1.05
CA ILE A 251 -3.15 6.37 -2.40
C ILE A 251 -2.36 5.10 -2.70
N LEU A 252 -1.12 4.99 -2.21
CA LEU A 252 -0.30 3.79 -2.38
C LEU A 252 -0.90 2.61 -1.61
N HIS A 253 -1.41 2.87 -0.40
CA HIS A 253 -2.07 1.85 0.41
C HIS A 253 -3.35 1.34 -0.30
N LEU A 254 -4.16 2.23 -0.90
CA LEU A 254 -5.29 1.83 -1.74
C LEU A 254 -4.84 1.00 -2.95
N ALA A 255 -3.89 1.50 -3.73
CA ALA A 255 -3.45 0.84 -4.96
C ALA A 255 -2.94 -0.59 -4.71
N LEU A 256 -2.15 -0.79 -3.66
CA LEU A 256 -1.63 -2.11 -3.28
C LEU A 256 -2.74 -3.06 -2.83
N ASN A 257 -3.74 -2.58 -2.08
CA ASN A 257 -4.90 -3.40 -1.71
C ASN A 257 -5.74 -3.78 -2.94
N MET A 258 -5.98 -2.85 -3.84
CA MET A 258 -6.76 -3.09 -5.05
C MET A 258 -6.05 -4.08 -5.99
N TYR A 259 -4.73 -3.98 -6.11
CA TYR A 259 -3.92 -4.93 -6.86
C TYR A 259 -3.98 -6.34 -6.24
N ALA A 260 -3.77 -6.46 -4.93
CA ALA A 260 -3.84 -7.75 -4.24
C ALA A 260 -5.25 -8.36 -4.28
N LEU A 261 -6.29 -7.53 -4.16
CA LEU A 261 -7.69 -7.95 -4.28
C LEU A 261 -8.05 -8.39 -5.70
N TRP A 262 -7.50 -7.74 -6.74
CA TRP A 262 -7.70 -8.15 -8.11
C TRP A 262 -7.13 -9.56 -8.36
N GLU A 263 -5.88 -9.79 -7.95
CA GLU A 263 -5.18 -11.06 -8.11
C GLU A 263 -5.89 -12.22 -7.37
N ALA A 264 -6.11 -12.07 -6.06
CA ALA A 264 -6.68 -13.14 -5.25
C ALA A 264 -8.22 -13.21 -5.35
N GLY A 265 -8.89 -12.06 -5.47
CA GLY A 265 -10.34 -11.95 -5.47
C GLY A 265 -10.99 -12.50 -6.74
N LEU A 266 -10.33 -12.40 -7.90
CA LEU A 266 -10.80 -13.05 -9.12
C LEU A 266 -10.84 -14.58 -8.94
N MET A 267 -9.80 -15.15 -8.33
CA MET A 267 -9.72 -16.58 -8.06
C MET A 267 -10.82 -17.03 -7.07
N VAL A 268 -10.97 -16.32 -5.95
CA VAL A 268 -12.05 -16.62 -4.97
C VAL A 268 -13.42 -16.51 -5.63
N THR A 269 -13.67 -15.49 -6.44
CA THR A 269 -14.96 -15.34 -7.13
C THR A 269 -15.22 -16.49 -8.10
N ARG A 270 -14.20 -16.99 -8.79
CA ARG A 270 -14.30 -18.15 -9.69
C ARG A 270 -14.48 -19.47 -8.95
N LEU A 271 -13.92 -19.59 -7.74
CA LEU A 271 -14.00 -20.79 -6.90
C LEU A 271 -15.27 -20.87 -6.06
N PHE A 272 -15.83 -19.74 -5.64
CA PHE A 272 -16.94 -19.70 -4.67
C PHE A 272 -18.16 -18.91 -5.17
N GLY A 273 -18.06 -18.28 -6.34
CA GLY A 273 -19.07 -17.37 -6.88
C GLY A 273 -19.06 -15.99 -6.19
N ASN A 274 -19.82 -15.05 -6.75
CA ASN A 274 -19.91 -13.67 -6.23
C ASN A 274 -20.38 -13.62 -4.76
N ARG A 275 -21.38 -14.41 -4.38
CA ARG A 275 -21.91 -14.46 -3.00
C ARG A 275 -20.89 -15.06 -2.03
N GLY A 276 -20.16 -16.09 -2.45
CA GLY A 276 -19.07 -16.69 -1.67
C GLY A 276 -17.92 -15.70 -1.46
N PHE A 277 -17.53 -14.97 -2.51
CA PHE A 277 -16.57 -13.89 -2.38
C PHE A 277 -17.00 -12.84 -1.35
N LEU A 278 -18.25 -12.34 -1.40
CA LEU A 278 -18.72 -11.34 -0.44
C LEU A 278 -18.71 -11.85 1.00
N VAL A 279 -19.17 -13.08 1.25
CA VAL A 279 -19.16 -13.68 2.59
C VAL A 279 -17.73 -13.82 3.11
N ILE A 280 -16.79 -14.28 2.26
CA ILE A 280 -15.38 -14.40 2.63
C ILE A 280 -14.77 -13.01 2.90
N TYR A 281 -14.95 -12.06 1.98
CA TYR A 281 -14.36 -10.72 2.08
C TYR A 281 -14.88 -9.96 3.31
N ILE A 282 -16.21 -9.87 3.46
CA ILE A 282 -16.83 -9.16 4.58
C ILE A 282 -16.56 -9.91 5.89
N GLY A 283 -16.78 -11.22 5.93
CA GLY A 283 -16.59 -12.02 7.15
C GLY A 283 -15.15 -12.00 7.65
N ALA A 284 -14.17 -12.18 6.76
CA ALA A 284 -12.77 -12.12 7.14
C ALA A 284 -12.30 -10.71 7.51
N GLY A 285 -12.78 -9.67 6.81
CA GLY A 285 -12.49 -8.28 7.16
C GLY A 285 -13.00 -7.92 8.54
N LEU A 286 -14.24 -8.31 8.87
CA LEU A 286 -14.83 -8.06 10.19
C LEU A 286 -14.10 -8.83 11.30
N VAL A 287 -13.79 -10.12 11.08
CA VAL A 287 -13.02 -10.91 12.07
C VAL A 287 -11.61 -10.33 12.26
N GLY A 288 -10.96 -9.91 11.17
CA GLY A 288 -9.68 -9.20 11.24
C GLY A 288 -9.76 -7.91 12.06
N ASN A 289 -10.73 -7.04 11.75
CA ASN A 289 -10.93 -5.79 12.48
C ASN A 289 -11.31 -6.02 13.95
N ALA A 290 -12.07 -7.07 14.26
CA ALA A 290 -12.37 -7.45 15.63
C ALA A 290 -11.13 -7.95 16.38
N LEU A 291 -10.27 -8.76 15.73
CA LEU A 291 -9.01 -9.22 16.34
C LEU A 291 -8.03 -8.06 16.55
N SER A 292 -8.00 -7.10 15.62
CA SER A 292 -7.22 -5.86 15.76
C SER A 292 -7.54 -5.12 17.05
N LEU A 293 -8.80 -5.09 17.49
CA LEU A 293 -9.17 -4.40 18.73
C LEU A 293 -8.40 -4.91 19.95
N HIS A 294 -7.98 -6.18 19.99
CA HIS A 294 -7.25 -6.75 21.13
C HIS A 294 -5.79 -6.31 21.19
N TYR A 295 -5.15 -6.15 20.02
CA TYR A 295 -3.69 -6.06 19.94
C TYR A 295 -3.19 -4.74 19.35
N ALA A 296 -3.91 -4.17 18.38
CA ALA A 296 -3.47 -3.01 17.60
C ALA A 296 -4.36 -1.78 17.79
N GLY A 297 -5.68 -1.97 17.94
CA GLY A 297 -6.67 -0.89 18.03
C GLY A 297 -6.78 -0.19 19.39
N GLN A 298 -5.92 -0.52 20.36
CA GLN A 298 -6.00 -0.05 21.75
C GLN A 298 -5.53 1.40 21.94
N THR A 299 -4.59 1.85 21.12
CA THR A 299 -3.94 3.17 21.24
C THR A 299 -3.98 4.00 19.95
N GLY A 300 -4.65 3.50 18.91
CA GLY A 300 -4.65 4.11 17.58
C GLY A 300 -5.86 3.72 16.74
N VAL A 301 -5.78 4.09 15.47
CA VAL A 301 -6.82 3.79 14.48
C VAL A 301 -6.29 2.84 13.41
N SER A 302 -7.14 1.94 12.94
CA SER A 302 -6.84 0.99 11.86
C SER A 302 -7.79 1.17 10.68
N VAL A 303 -7.25 1.09 9.47
CA VAL A 303 -7.97 1.23 8.20
C VAL A 303 -7.38 0.31 7.14
N GLY A 304 -8.18 -0.06 6.15
CA GLY A 304 -7.75 -0.74 4.94
C GLY A 304 -8.48 -2.04 4.69
N ALA A 305 -8.59 -2.39 3.41
CA ALA A 305 -9.15 -3.67 2.97
C ALA A 305 -8.25 -4.88 3.29
N SER A 306 -7.04 -4.66 3.80
CA SER A 306 -5.97 -5.66 3.84
C SER A 306 -6.31 -6.90 4.67
N GLY A 307 -7.00 -6.77 5.82
CA GLY A 307 -7.49 -7.93 6.57
C GLY A 307 -8.43 -8.82 5.74
N ALA A 308 -9.34 -8.21 4.98
CA ALA A 308 -10.23 -8.94 4.06
C ALA A 308 -9.45 -9.56 2.88
N VAL A 309 -8.44 -8.87 2.35
CA VAL A 309 -7.55 -9.40 1.29
C VAL A 309 -6.77 -10.62 1.78
N PHE A 310 -6.25 -10.59 3.01
CA PHE A 310 -5.63 -11.76 3.64
C PHE A 310 -6.62 -12.91 3.81
N GLY A 311 -7.89 -12.62 4.11
CA GLY A 311 -8.95 -13.61 4.12
C GLY A 311 -9.25 -14.21 2.75
N VAL A 312 -9.29 -13.39 1.70
CA VAL A 312 -9.42 -13.85 0.32
C VAL A 312 -8.24 -14.76 -0.05
N ALA A 313 -7.00 -14.37 0.28
CA ALA A 313 -5.82 -15.21 0.10
C ALA A 313 -5.91 -16.54 0.88
N GLY A 314 -6.33 -16.48 2.14
CA GLY A 314 -6.57 -17.66 2.98
C GLY A 314 -7.60 -18.62 2.39
N ALA A 315 -8.68 -18.09 1.82
CA ALA A 315 -9.70 -18.92 1.18
C ALA A 315 -9.17 -19.64 -0.07
N VAL A 316 -8.30 -18.99 -0.86
CA VAL A 316 -7.62 -19.64 -1.99
C VAL A 316 -6.68 -20.74 -1.49
N LEU A 317 -5.89 -20.49 -0.46
CA LEU A 317 -5.00 -21.50 0.13
C LEU A 317 -5.79 -22.72 0.61
N ALA A 318 -6.88 -22.51 1.35
CA ALA A 318 -7.74 -23.58 1.82
C ALA A 318 -8.34 -24.39 0.65
N ALA A 319 -8.76 -23.74 -0.43
CA ALA A 319 -9.29 -24.42 -1.62
C ALA A 319 -8.22 -25.29 -2.31
N VAL A 320 -7.01 -24.75 -2.50
CA VAL A 320 -5.90 -25.47 -3.14
C VAL A 320 -5.45 -26.65 -2.27
N MET A 321 -5.34 -26.46 -0.95
CA MET A 321 -4.96 -27.53 -0.02
C MET A 321 -6.00 -28.64 0.03
N ARG A 322 -7.29 -28.29 0.11
CA ARG A 322 -8.39 -29.25 0.20
C ARG A 322 -8.61 -30.05 -1.08
N HIS A 323 -8.37 -29.43 -2.25
CA HIS A 323 -8.65 -30.01 -3.56
C HIS A 323 -7.39 -30.16 -4.41
N ARG A 324 -6.22 -30.41 -3.79
CA ARG A 324 -4.91 -30.45 -4.47
C ARG A 324 -4.89 -31.32 -5.73
N GLY A 325 -5.59 -32.46 -5.72
CA GLY A 325 -5.68 -33.37 -6.88
C GLY A 325 -6.53 -32.86 -8.05
N ARG A 326 -7.26 -31.75 -7.90
CA ARG A 326 -8.11 -31.13 -8.94
C ARG A 326 -7.47 -29.91 -9.60
N PHE A 327 -6.39 -29.39 -9.02
CA PHE A 327 -5.62 -28.31 -9.62
C PHE A 327 -4.47 -28.90 -10.44
N PRO A 328 -4.20 -28.39 -11.65
CA PRO A 328 -2.96 -28.71 -12.36
C PRO A 328 -1.76 -28.42 -11.45
N MET A 329 -0.85 -29.38 -11.31
CA MET A 329 0.24 -29.34 -10.31
C MET A 329 1.04 -28.04 -10.34
N GLY A 330 1.35 -27.51 -11.53
CA GLY A 330 2.09 -26.26 -11.64
C GLY A 330 1.29 -25.03 -11.24
N ARG A 331 -0.03 -25.02 -11.51
CA ARG A 331 -0.92 -23.94 -11.09
C ARG A 331 -1.10 -23.91 -9.57
N ALA A 332 -1.30 -25.08 -8.96
CA ALA A 332 -1.33 -25.21 -7.50
C ALA A 332 -0.01 -24.73 -6.88
N LYS A 333 1.15 -25.19 -7.40
CA LYS A 333 2.47 -24.77 -6.92
C LYS A 333 2.65 -23.26 -7.05
N GLN A 334 2.37 -22.68 -8.21
CA GLN A 334 2.46 -21.24 -8.45
C GLN A 334 1.63 -20.45 -7.45
N MET A 335 0.36 -20.82 -7.24
CA MET A 335 -0.54 -20.14 -6.31
C MET A 335 -0.08 -20.25 -4.86
N LEU A 336 0.34 -21.44 -4.41
CA LEU A 336 0.86 -21.65 -3.06
C LEU A 336 2.14 -20.83 -2.84
N THR A 337 3.05 -20.80 -3.82
CA THR A 337 4.30 -20.03 -3.73
C THR A 337 4.03 -18.53 -3.74
N SER A 338 3.21 -18.01 -4.66
CA SER A 338 2.95 -16.56 -4.74
C SER A 338 2.20 -16.04 -3.52
N LEU A 339 1.14 -16.74 -3.08
CA LEU A 339 0.39 -16.36 -1.88
C LEU A 339 1.23 -16.54 -0.62
N GLY A 340 2.04 -17.61 -0.55
CA GLY A 340 2.96 -17.82 0.56
C GLY A 340 4.00 -16.72 0.69
N ILE A 341 4.62 -16.30 -0.42
CA ILE A 341 5.56 -15.17 -0.46
C ILE A 341 4.86 -13.87 -0.04
N PHE A 342 3.68 -13.60 -0.60
CA PHE A 342 2.88 -12.41 -0.26
C PHE A 342 2.57 -12.36 1.24
N ILE A 343 1.98 -13.42 1.80
CA ILE A 343 1.61 -13.50 3.22
C ILE A 343 2.84 -13.35 4.11
N PHE A 344 3.90 -14.11 3.80
CA PHE A 344 5.13 -14.07 4.59
C PHE A 344 5.77 -12.67 4.58
N TYR A 345 5.96 -12.10 3.38
CA TYR A 345 6.56 -10.78 3.24
C TYR A 345 5.72 -9.70 3.90
N SER A 346 4.40 -9.69 3.69
CA SER A 346 3.52 -8.68 4.26
C SER A 346 3.48 -8.74 5.79
N LEU A 347 3.42 -9.94 6.39
CA LEU A 347 3.47 -10.09 7.85
C LEU A 347 4.84 -9.73 8.43
N ALA A 348 5.93 -10.20 7.82
CA ALA A 348 7.29 -9.88 8.25
C ALA A 348 7.57 -8.37 8.16
N TYR A 349 7.14 -7.75 7.06
CA TYR A 349 7.20 -6.30 6.89
C TYR A 349 6.36 -5.60 7.97
N GLY A 350 5.14 -6.09 8.24
CA GLY A 350 4.28 -5.56 9.29
C GLY A 350 4.86 -5.66 10.71
N PHE A 351 5.58 -6.73 11.03
CA PHE A 351 6.25 -6.86 12.33
C PHE A 351 7.50 -5.98 12.44
N SER A 352 8.10 -5.58 11.31
CA SER A 352 9.27 -4.69 11.29
C SER A 352 8.95 -3.21 11.21
N ARG A 353 7.69 -2.83 10.93
CA ARG A 353 7.26 -1.44 10.76
C ARG A 353 6.03 -1.12 11.61
N GLN A 354 6.12 -0.06 12.40
CA GLN A 354 4.95 0.49 13.08
C GLN A 354 3.94 1.04 12.05
N GLY A 355 2.65 0.95 12.35
CA GLY A 355 1.56 1.41 11.48
C GLY A 355 0.95 0.35 10.56
N ILE A 356 1.36 -0.92 10.69
CA ILE A 356 0.75 -2.06 9.99
C ILE A 356 0.02 -2.95 10.99
N ASP A 357 -1.24 -3.25 10.69
CA ASP A 357 -2.13 -4.02 11.56
C ASP A 357 -2.03 -5.53 11.27
N ASN A 358 -1.01 -6.17 11.83
CA ASN A 358 -0.82 -7.61 11.69
C ASN A 358 -1.92 -8.44 12.38
N ALA A 359 -2.57 -7.90 13.42
CA ALA A 359 -3.69 -8.59 14.06
C ALA A 359 -4.88 -8.69 13.09
N ALA A 360 -5.18 -7.62 12.35
CA ALA A 360 -6.16 -7.67 11.28
C ALA A 360 -5.78 -8.65 10.16
N HIS A 361 -4.52 -8.69 9.75
CA HIS A 361 -4.03 -9.62 8.71
C HIS A 361 -4.16 -11.08 9.14
N ILE A 362 -3.71 -11.41 10.36
CA ILE A 362 -3.77 -12.77 10.91
C ILE A 362 -5.23 -13.19 11.11
N GLY A 363 -6.06 -12.33 11.72
CA GLY A 363 -7.47 -12.62 11.94
C GLY A 363 -8.23 -12.84 10.63
N GLY A 364 -7.97 -11.98 9.63
CA GLY A 364 -8.50 -12.14 8.29
C GLY A 364 -8.05 -13.43 7.61
N LEU A 365 -6.75 -13.73 7.64
CA LEU A 365 -6.19 -14.95 7.06
C LEU A 365 -6.82 -16.22 7.66
N LEU A 366 -6.91 -16.31 8.98
CA LEU A 366 -7.50 -17.45 9.69
C LEU A 366 -9.00 -17.59 9.37
N ALA A 367 -9.75 -16.49 9.40
CA ALA A 367 -11.16 -16.49 9.02
C ALA A 367 -11.35 -16.95 7.57
N GLY A 368 -10.50 -16.46 6.66
CA GLY A 368 -10.48 -16.86 5.25
C GLY A 368 -10.16 -18.34 5.03
N LEU A 369 -9.17 -18.87 5.75
CA LEU A 369 -8.82 -20.30 5.71
C LEU A 369 -10.01 -21.17 6.14
N VAL A 370 -10.65 -20.83 7.26
CA VAL A 370 -11.81 -21.56 7.77
C VAL A 370 -13.01 -21.42 6.83
N ALA A 371 -13.34 -20.21 6.40
CA ALA A 371 -14.44 -19.95 5.47
C ALA A 371 -14.23 -20.67 4.13
N GLY A 372 -13.05 -20.54 3.53
CA GLY A 372 -12.68 -21.22 2.30
C GLY A 372 -12.76 -22.74 2.45
N TRP A 373 -12.31 -23.28 3.59
CA TRP A 373 -12.44 -24.71 3.88
C TRP A 373 -13.91 -25.14 3.94
N LEU A 374 -14.76 -24.46 4.71
CA LEU A 374 -16.17 -24.80 4.90
C LEU A 374 -16.99 -24.66 3.61
N LEU A 375 -16.75 -23.60 2.84
CA LEU A 375 -17.43 -23.38 1.55
C LEU A 375 -16.97 -24.37 0.47
N SER A 376 -15.77 -24.93 0.61
CA SER A 376 -15.20 -25.95 -0.29
C SER A 376 -15.77 -27.37 -0.09
N GLY A 377 -16.89 -27.55 0.62
CA GLY A 377 -17.42 -28.87 0.98
C GLY A 377 -17.69 -29.84 -0.19
N ARG A 378 -17.66 -31.16 0.09
CA ARG A 378 -17.86 -32.25 -0.90
C ARG A 378 -19.22 -32.14 -1.59
N LEU A 379 -19.24 -32.19 -2.92
CA LEU A 379 -20.36 -32.63 -3.76
C LEU A 379 -19.74 -33.50 -4.87
N GLY A 380 -20.37 -34.64 -5.14
CA GLY A 380 -19.87 -35.67 -6.04
C GLY A 380 -19.84 -35.21 -7.50
N GLY A 381 -18.93 -35.81 -8.27
CA GLY A 381 -18.69 -35.50 -9.69
C GLY A 381 -17.40 -34.71 -9.94
N ASP A 382 -17.11 -34.46 -11.22
CA ASP A 382 -15.94 -33.71 -11.72
C ASP A 382 -15.94 -32.22 -11.32
N ASP A 383 -16.85 -31.78 -10.46
CA ASP A 383 -17.13 -30.37 -10.23
C ASP A 383 -16.42 -29.76 -9.00
N MET A 384 -15.74 -28.62 -9.21
CA MET A 384 -15.21 -27.71 -8.19
C MET A 384 -16.37 -27.07 -7.38
N PRO A 385 -16.14 -26.49 -6.18
CA PRO A 385 -17.23 -25.95 -5.36
C PRO A 385 -17.95 -24.75 -6.02
N VAL A 386 -19.26 -24.64 -5.80
CA VAL A 386 -20.01 -23.37 -5.86
C VAL A 386 -20.72 -23.31 -4.50
N ALA A 387 -20.53 -22.24 -3.76
CA ALA A 387 -21.03 -22.17 -2.40
C ALA A 387 -22.58 -22.24 -2.39
N SER A 388 -23.13 -23.30 -1.78
CA SER A 388 -24.57 -23.40 -1.61
C SER A 388 -25.05 -22.35 -0.60
N THR A 389 -26.27 -21.81 -0.81
CA THR A 389 -26.86 -20.79 0.08
C THR A 389 -26.85 -21.18 1.56
N PRO A 390 -27.16 -22.43 1.99
CA PRO A 390 -27.07 -22.79 3.41
C PRO A 390 -25.63 -22.74 3.96
N ARG A 391 -24.62 -23.15 3.19
CA ARG A 391 -23.22 -23.06 3.63
C ARG A 391 -22.75 -21.61 3.77
N LEU A 392 -23.21 -20.72 2.89
CA LEU A 392 -22.97 -19.28 3.01
C LEU A 392 -23.55 -18.73 4.32
N GLY A 393 -24.78 -19.12 4.66
CA GLY A 393 -25.43 -18.74 5.92
C GLY A 393 -24.66 -19.20 7.15
N VAL A 394 -24.20 -20.47 7.16
CA VAL A 394 -23.39 -21.02 8.25
C VAL A 394 -22.08 -20.24 8.42
N VAL A 395 -21.35 -19.99 7.33
CA VAL A 395 -20.08 -19.26 7.41
C VAL A 395 -20.29 -17.82 7.86
N ALA A 396 -21.33 -17.13 7.36
CA ALA A 396 -21.66 -15.79 7.81
C ALA A 396 -22.02 -15.75 9.31
N ALA A 397 -22.80 -16.72 9.79
CA ALA A 397 -23.16 -16.83 11.20
C ALA A 397 -21.94 -17.12 12.09
N LEU A 398 -21.02 -17.98 11.64
CA LEU A 398 -19.77 -18.25 12.35
C LEU A 398 -18.88 -17.00 12.42
N CYS A 399 -18.70 -16.27 11.32
CA CYS A 399 -17.97 -15.01 11.34
C CYS A 399 -18.61 -14.00 12.29
N ALA A 400 -19.95 -13.87 12.27
CA ALA A 400 -20.66 -12.98 13.18
C ALA A 400 -20.47 -13.37 14.65
N ALA A 401 -20.58 -14.66 14.98
CA ALA A 401 -20.37 -15.16 16.35
C ALA A 401 -18.93 -14.89 16.83
N VAL A 402 -17.93 -15.10 15.98
CA VAL A 402 -16.52 -14.80 16.28
C VAL A 402 -16.32 -13.30 16.49
N VAL A 403 -16.89 -12.46 15.64
CA VAL A 403 -16.82 -10.99 15.79
C VAL A 403 -17.44 -10.55 17.11
N ILE A 404 -18.65 -11.03 17.43
CA ILE A 404 -19.33 -10.72 18.69
C ILE A 404 -18.47 -11.15 19.88
N GLY A 405 -17.93 -12.37 19.85
CA GLY A 405 -17.05 -12.88 20.91
C GLY A 405 -15.80 -12.03 21.07
N LEU A 406 -15.09 -11.74 19.98
CA LEU A 406 -13.89 -10.90 20.00
C LEU A 406 -14.20 -9.50 20.52
N VAL A 407 -15.25 -8.85 20.05
CA VAL A 407 -15.62 -7.51 20.52
C VAL A 407 -15.99 -7.55 22.00
N HIS A 408 -16.78 -8.54 22.44
CA HIS A 408 -17.19 -8.69 23.83
C HIS A 408 -16.01 -8.88 24.79
N TYR A 409 -14.99 -9.64 24.38
CA TYR A 409 -13.79 -9.89 25.19
C TYR A 409 -12.65 -8.90 24.91
N THR A 410 -12.88 -7.84 24.13
CA THR A 410 -11.85 -6.83 23.85
C THR A 410 -11.45 -6.12 25.16
N PRO A 411 -10.15 -6.07 25.52
CA PRO A 411 -9.68 -5.34 26.69
C PRO A 411 -10.08 -3.86 26.65
N PRO A 412 -10.32 -3.20 27.82
CA PRO A 412 -10.62 -1.78 27.87
C PRO A 412 -9.59 -0.96 27.09
N ALA A 413 -10.09 -0.06 26.23
CA ALA A 413 -9.24 0.76 25.39
C ALA A 413 -8.21 1.52 26.23
N GLN A 414 -6.93 1.34 25.93
CA GLN A 414 -5.86 2.07 26.60
C GLN A 414 -5.92 3.58 26.32
N ARG A 415 -6.53 3.97 25.18
CA ARG A 415 -6.70 5.36 24.76
C ARG A 415 -8.09 5.61 24.22
N ASP A 416 -8.75 6.63 24.77
CA ASP A 416 -9.91 7.24 24.14
C ASP A 416 -9.45 8.10 22.96
N MET A 417 -9.69 7.62 21.74
CA MET A 417 -9.23 8.29 20.52
C MET A 417 -9.99 9.59 20.25
N ALA A 418 -11.26 9.67 20.63
CA ALA A 418 -12.05 10.89 20.45
C ALA A 418 -11.53 12.00 21.37
N VAL A 419 -11.29 11.67 22.64
CA VAL A 419 -10.65 12.59 23.60
C VAL A 419 -9.26 12.97 23.12
N TYR A 420 -8.43 12.00 22.72
CA TYR A 420 -7.06 12.26 22.26
C TYR A 420 -7.02 13.26 21.10
N PHE A 421 -7.79 13.04 20.03
CA PHE A 421 -7.81 13.96 18.90
C PHE A 421 -8.36 15.34 19.27
N SER A 422 -9.36 15.39 20.17
CA SER A 422 -9.88 16.67 20.68
C SER A 422 -8.82 17.46 21.46
N ASP A 423 -8.01 16.78 22.28
CA ASP A 423 -6.95 17.39 23.08
C ASP A 423 -5.76 17.81 22.22
N ILE A 424 -5.40 17.05 21.18
CA ILE A 424 -4.39 17.45 20.18
C ILE A 424 -4.83 18.73 19.46
N LYS A 425 -6.10 18.83 19.06
CA LYS A 425 -6.63 20.03 18.43
C LYS A 425 -6.61 21.22 19.39
N ARG A 426 -6.99 21.01 20.67
CA ARG A 426 -6.94 22.03 21.70
C ARG A 426 -5.51 22.48 22.00
N TRP A 427 -4.56 21.56 22.05
CA TRP A 427 -3.14 21.84 22.20
C TRP A 427 -2.63 22.76 21.09
N ASN A 428 -2.93 22.46 19.81
CA ASN A 428 -2.56 23.32 18.68
C ASN A 428 -3.14 24.74 18.81
N ALA A 429 -4.39 24.86 19.26
CA ALA A 429 -5.00 26.17 19.50
C ALA A 429 -4.31 26.93 20.64
N LEU A 430 -4.04 26.27 21.77
CA LEU A 430 -3.35 26.87 22.91
C LEU A 430 -1.92 27.32 22.57
N GLN A 431 -1.23 26.61 21.69
CA GLN A 431 0.08 27.05 21.18
C GLN A 431 -0.02 28.35 20.40
N ALA A 432 -1.02 28.49 19.53
CA ALA A 432 -1.27 29.72 18.80
C ALA A 432 -1.67 30.88 19.75
N GLU A 433 -2.53 30.60 20.74
CA GLU A 433 -2.91 31.57 21.78
C GLU A 433 -1.68 32.04 22.58
N LEU A 434 -0.78 31.12 22.98
CA LEU A 434 0.47 31.45 23.67
C LEU A 434 1.40 32.31 22.82
N ALA A 435 1.60 31.94 21.55
CA ALA A 435 2.43 32.71 20.63
C ALA A 435 1.88 34.13 20.45
N GLN A 436 0.56 34.27 20.31
CA GLN A 436 -0.10 35.58 20.20
C GLN A 436 0.04 36.41 21.48
N ALA A 437 -0.15 35.81 22.66
CA ALA A 437 0.01 36.50 23.94
C ALA A 437 1.44 37.00 24.15
N VAL A 438 2.44 36.18 23.83
CA VAL A 438 3.86 36.57 23.90
C VAL A 438 4.18 37.67 22.88
N GLN A 439 3.59 37.63 21.68
CA GLN A 439 3.79 38.66 20.68
C GLN A 439 3.19 40.01 21.13
N GLN A 440 1.96 40.02 21.66
CA GLN A 440 1.35 41.23 22.19
C GLN A 440 2.17 41.88 23.30
N LEU A 441 2.76 41.07 24.19
CA LEU A 441 3.67 41.57 25.22
C LEU A 441 4.91 42.25 24.61
N LYS A 442 5.50 41.65 23.57
CA LYS A 442 6.64 42.24 22.86
C LYS A 442 6.24 43.56 22.20
N ASP A 443 5.09 43.61 21.55
CA ASP A 443 4.59 44.79 20.86
C ASP A 443 4.34 45.94 21.85
N ASP A 444 3.74 45.66 23.01
CA ASP A 444 3.58 46.65 24.08
C ASP A 444 4.96 47.12 24.59
N SER A 445 5.92 46.20 24.74
CA SER A 445 7.30 46.55 25.17
C SER A 445 8.03 47.44 24.15
N VAL A 446 7.80 47.23 22.85
CA VAL A 446 8.32 48.10 21.78
C VAL A 446 7.63 49.46 21.82
N GLN A 447 6.32 49.51 22.02
CA GLN A 447 5.59 50.78 22.14
C GLN A 447 6.08 51.61 23.32
N VAL A 448 6.45 50.99 24.45
CA VAL A 448 7.10 51.70 25.57
C VAL A 448 8.44 52.28 25.14
N LYS A 449 9.29 51.51 24.44
CA LYS A 449 10.59 51.98 23.95
C LYS A 449 10.45 53.13 22.94
N ASP A 450 9.41 53.09 22.10
CA ASP A 450 9.09 54.13 21.13
C ASP A 450 8.42 55.37 21.75
N GLY A 451 8.14 55.36 23.07
CA GLY A 451 7.41 56.43 23.76
C GLY A 451 5.92 56.51 23.41
N LYS A 452 5.37 55.50 22.72
CA LYS A 452 3.95 55.41 22.33
C LYS A 452 3.05 54.86 23.44
N LEU A 453 3.63 54.15 24.40
CA LEU A 453 2.93 53.59 25.56
C LEU A 453 3.64 54.01 26.85
N ASP A 454 2.89 54.61 27.77
CA ASP A 454 3.42 55.02 29.07
C ASP A 454 3.82 53.80 29.92
N GLN A 455 4.91 53.92 30.69
CA GLN A 455 5.45 52.83 31.50
C GLN A 455 4.48 52.41 32.62
N THR A 456 3.72 53.34 33.21
CA THR A 456 2.70 53.05 34.22
C THR A 456 1.52 52.30 33.60
N VAL A 457 1.13 52.68 32.38
CA VAL A 457 0.10 51.97 31.60
C VAL A 457 0.57 50.54 31.27
N MET A 458 1.84 50.35 30.91
CA MET A 458 2.42 49.02 30.72
C MET A 458 2.33 48.17 31.98
N MET A 459 2.73 48.69 33.16
CA MET A 459 2.63 47.96 34.43
C MET A 459 1.19 47.53 34.75
N ARG A 460 0.21 48.40 34.45
CA ARG A 460 -1.21 48.03 34.57
C ARG A 460 -1.61 46.93 33.58
N ARG A 461 -1.21 47.05 32.31
CA ARG A 461 -1.49 46.05 31.26
C ARG A 461 -0.88 44.69 31.55
N LEU A 462 0.31 44.64 32.16
CA LEU A 462 0.92 43.40 32.66
C LEU A 462 -0.03 42.66 33.61
N GLN A 463 -0.68 43.38 34.52
CA GLN A 463 -1.58 42.81 35.53
C GLN A 463 -3.00 42.53 34.99
N THR A 464 -3.53 43.36 34.09
CA THR A 464 -4.94 43.29 33.66
C THR A 464 -5.15 42.60 32.32
N VAL A 465 -4.12 42.52 31.46
CA VAL A 465 -4.20 41.94 30.10
C VAL A 465 -3.32 40.71 29.99
N HIS A 466 -2.01 40.86 30.17
CA HIS A 466 -1.03 39.83 29.85
C HIS A 466 -1.04 38.66 30.85
N ALA A 467 -0.94 38.93 32.15
CA ALA A 467 -0.94 37.87 33.15
C ALA A 467 -2.25 37.07 33.18
N PRO A 468 -3.46 37.68 33.10
CA PRO A 468 -4.71 36.92 33.01
C PRO A 468 -4.81 36.07 31.73
N ALA A 469 -4.30 36.55 30.59
CA ALA A 469 -4.27 35.77 29.36
C ALA A 469 -3.39 34.52 29.51
N LEU A 470 -2.18 34.68 30.06
CA LEU A 470 -1.27 33.55 30.30
C LEU A 470 -1.82 32.56 31.33
N ARG A 471 -2.52 33.02 32.38
CA ARG A 471 -3.21 32.11 33.33
C ARG A 471 -4.32 31.28 32.68
N ARG A 472 -5.09 31.87 31.74
CA ARG A 472 -6.09 31.11 30.98
C ARG A 472 -5.44 30.05 30.10
N ILE A 473 -4.32 30.39 29.47
CA ILE A 473 -3.54 29.46 28.64
C ILE A 473 -2.95 28.33 29.49
N GLU A 474 -2.38 28.66 30.66
CA GLU A 474 -1.88 27.69 31.64
C GLU A 474 -2.98 26.70 32.05
N ALA A 475 -4.15 27.21 32.48
CA ALA A 475 -5.29 26.37 32.82
C ALA A 475 -5.75 25.52 31.64
N GLY A 476 -5.68 26.06 30.42
CA GLY A 476 -5.93 25.33 29.18
C GLY A 476 -5.00 24.14 29.00
N PHE A 477 -3.68 24.32 29.10
CA PHE A 477 -2.73 23.22 29.01
C PHE A 477 -2.90 22.21 30.15
N ALA A 478 -3.22 22.68 31.37
CA ALA A 478 -3.47 21.81 32.52
C ALA A 478 -4.69 20.89 32.33
N SER A 479 -5.66 21.28 31.50
CA SER A 479 -6.88 20.51 31.23
C SER A 479 -6.70 19.37 30.22
N LEU A 480 -5.58 19.32 29.50
CA LEU A 480 -5.32 18.31 28.48
C LEU A 480 -5.05 16.93 29.11
N ARG A 481 -5.65 15.88 28.55
CA ARG A 481 -5.52 14.48 28.99
C ARG A 481 -4.60 13.69 28.05
N LEU A 482 -3.46 14.30 27.71
CA LEU A 482 -2.46 13.68 26.84
C LEU A 482 -1.59 12.65 27.60
N PRO A 483 -1.16 11.55 26.97
CA PRO A 483 -0.30 10.55 27.61
C PRO A 483 1.06 11.15 28.00
N LYS A 484 1.43 11.08 29.28
CA LYS A 484 2.59 11.81 29.86
C LYS A 484 3.94 11.41 29.26
N ASP A 485 4.04 10.19 28.75
CA ASP A 485 5.21 9.62 28.09
C ASP A 485 5.39 10.14 26.65
N GLU A 486 4.33 10.65 26.02
CA GLU A 486 4.42 11.23 24.69
C GLU A 486 5.07 12.61 24.70
N MET A 487 5.84 12.87 23.64
CA MET A 487 6.49 14.16 23.41
C MET A 487 5.50 15.33 23.47
N VAL A 488 4.28 15.16 22.93
CA VAL A 488 3.25 16.20 22.92
C VAL A 488 2.80 16.59 24.34
N ALA A 489 2.65 15.63 25.25
CA ALA A 489 2.30 15.93 26.64
C ALA A 489 3.45 16.62 27.38
N ARG A 490 4.71 16.22 27.10
CA ARG A 490 5.91 16.88 27.63
C ARG A 490 6.01 18.33 27.14
N TYR A 491 5.66 18.61 25.88
CA TYR A 491 5.53 19.98 25.38
C TYR A 491 4.43 20.76 26.07
N ALA A 492 3.24 20.19 26.18
CA ALA A 492 2.11 20.83 26.83
C ALA A 492 2.44 21.20 28.29
N ASP A 493 3.12 20.33 29.04
CA ASP A 493 3.55 20.64 30.40
C ASP A 493 4.63 21.73 30.46
N ALA A 494 5.61 21.70 29.54
CA ALA A 494 6.63 22.76 29.47
C ALA A 494 5.99 24.12 29.13
N GLN A 495 5.02 24.16 28.21
CA GLN A 495 4.26 25.35 27.85
C GLN A 495 3.38 25.84 29.00
N ARG A 496 2.74 24.92 29.73
CA ARG A 496 2.00 25.23 30.96
C ARG A 496 2.88 25.91 31.99
N ARG A 497 4.03 25.33 32.32
CA ARG A 497 4.99 25.87 33.29
C ARG A 497 5.53 27.23 32.85
N TYR A 498 5.84 27.39 31.56
CA TYR A 498 6.27 28.65 30.99
C TYR A 498 5.19 29.73 31.14
N ALA A 499 3.94 29.44 30.76
CA ALA A 499 2.82 30.38 30.85
C ALA A 499 2.56 30.80 32.31
N GLY A 500 2.53 29.86 33.25
CA GLY A 500 2.33 30.14 34.67
C GLY A 500 3.46 31.01 35.27
N ALA A 501 4.72 30.62 35.05
CA ALA A 501 5.88 31.38 35.53
C ALA A 501 5.92 32.79 34.95
N MET A 502 5.63 32.95 33.65
CA MET A 502 5.56 34.27 33.01
C MET A 502 4.41 35.12 33.55
N ALA A 503 3.23 34.54 33.79
CA ALA A 503 2.09 35.27 34.35
C ALA A 503 2.41 35.81 35.75
N GLU A 504 3.01 34.97 36.60
CA GLU A 504 3.45 35.40 37.93
C GLU A 504 4.58 36.42 37.88
N LEU A 505 5.54 36.24 36.98
CA LEU A 505 6.67 37.16 36.78
C LEU A 505 6.17 38.56 36.44
N MET A 506 5.20 38.67 35.54
CA MET A 506 4.60 39.95 35.13
C MET A 506 3.94 40.68 36.31
N VAL A 507 3.20 39.95 37.14
CA VAL A 507 2.53 40.55 38.32
C VAL A 507 3.57 40.99 39.34
N ALA A 508 4.57 40.14 39.62
CA ALA A 508 5.62 40.43 40.58
C ALA A 508 6.51 41.60 40.15
N ASP A 509 6.85 41.70 38.85
CA ASP A 509 7.66 42.79 38.33
C ASP A 509 6.89 44.12 38.35
N ALA A 510 5.60 44.10 37.98
CA ALA A 510 4.74 45.29 38.11
C ALA A 510 4.63 45.77 39.57
N GLN A 511 4.51 44.86 40.54
CA GLN A 511 4.53 45.19 41.96
C GLN A 511 5.88 45.76 42.40
N ARG A 512 6.99 45.14 41.97
CA ARG A 512 8.36 45.58 42.27
C ARG A 512 8.65 46.97 41.72
N SER A 513 8.15 47.29 40.53
CA SER A 513 8.30 48.62 39.93
C SER A 513 7.55 49.72 40.68
N LEU A 514 6.45 49.37 41.36
CA LEU A 514 5.66 50.32 42.16
C LEU A 514 6.17 50.43 43.61
N THR A 515 6.52 49.30 44.22
CA THR A 515 6.98 49.21 45.63
C THR A 515 8.14 48.21 45.72
N PRO A 516 9.40 48.67 45.52
CA PRO A 516 10.55 47.77 45.49
C PRO A 516 10.85 47.19 46.89
N THR A 517 10.86 45.87 47.04
CA THR A 517 11.36 45.17 48.24
C THR A 517 12.34 44.05 47.88
N PRO A 518 13.25 43.66 48.80
CA PRO A 518 14.14 42.52 48.58
C PRO A 518 13.38 41.22 48.29
N GLU A 519 12.25 40.96 48.95
CA GLU A 519 11.47 39.73 48.71
C GLU A 519 10.90 39.68 47.29
N LEU A 520 10.43 40.83 46.77
CA LEU A 520 9.93 40.94 45.39
C LEU A 520 11.04 40.76 44.36
N ALA A 521 12.24 41.30 44.62
CA ALA A 521 13.40 41.10 43.75
C ALA A 521 13.80 39.62 43.67
N ASP A 522 13.84 38.93 44.81
CA ASP A 522 14.11 37.48 44.86
C ASP A 522 13.02 36.66 44.18
N ARG A 523 11.74 37.04 44.36
CA ARG A 523 10.61 36.39 43.69
C ARG A 523 10.69 36.53 42.17
N VAL A 524 10.96 37.74 41.65
CA VAL A 524 11.16 38.00 40.22
C VAL A 524 12.31 37.16 39.68
N LYS A 525 13.44 37.08 40.40
CA LYS A 525 14.59 36.27 40.01
C LYS A 525 14.25 34.77 39.91
N ARG A 526 13.53 34.22 40.89
CA ARG A 526 13.09 32.81 40.86
C ARG A 526 12.15 32.52 39.70
N LEU A 527 11.12 33.33 39.51
CA LEU A 527 10.14 33.15 38.43
C LEU A 527 10.77 33.28 37.04
N SER A 528 11.74 34.20 36.89
CA SER A 528 12.53 34.33 35.66
C SER A 528 13.35 33.07 35.36
N ALA A 529 13.96 32.46 36.39
CA ALA A 529 14.67 31.20 36.25
C ALA A 529 13.73 30.04 35.87
N GLU A 530 12.54 29.95 36.48
CA GLU A 530 11.52 28.94 36.16
C GLU A 530 11.02 29.05 34.71
N ALA A 531 10.70 30.27 34.27
CA ALA A 531 10.29 30.52 32.88
C ALA A 531 11.41 30.15 31.90
N LYS A 532 12.67 30.49 32.22
CA LYS A 532 13.84 30.10 31.43
C LYS A 532 13.99 28.58 31.34
N GLN A 533 13.89 27.87 32.47
CA GLN A 533 13.99 26.41 32.50
C GLN A 533 12.88 25.73 31.68
N ALA A 534 11.64 26.25 31.75
CA ALA A 534 10.54 25.75 30.93
C ALA A 534 10.79 25.98 29.43
N SER A 535 11.34 27.13 29.05
CA SER A 535 11.76 27.44 27.68
C SER A 535 12.88 26.51 27.18
N GLU A 536 13.90 26.27 28.00
CA GLU A 536 14.98 25.32 27.69
C GLU A 536 14.46 23.89 27.51
N ALA A 537 13.48 23.46 28.31
CA ALA A 537 12.83 22.17 28.14
C ALA A 537 12.11 22.06 26.78
N MET A 538 11.43 23.11 26.32
CA MET A 538 10.82 23.14 24.98
C MET A 538 11.87 23.05 23.87
N ASN A 539 13.00 23.75 24.03
CA ASN A 539 14.11 23.70 23.06
C ASN A 539 14.77 22.31 23.01
N ALA A 540 14.96 21.66 24.16
CA ALA A 540 15.48 20.30 24.22
C ALA A 540 14.55 19.32 23.51
N LEU A 541 13.23 19.47 23.68
CA LEU A 541 12.24 18.66 22.96
C LEU A 541 12.26 18.93 21.44
N ASN A 542 12.49 20.18 21.01
CA ASN A 542 12.63 20.52 19.58
C ASN A 542 13.84 19.82 18.98
N ALA A 543 14.97 19.81 19.71
CA ALA A 543 16.18 19.11 19.30
C ALA A 543 15.97 17.59 19.24
N GLU A 544 15.26 17.00 20.22
CA GLU A 544 14.89 15.58 20.21
C GLU A 544 14.03 15.23 18.98
N ALA A 545 13.05 16.08 18.64
CA ALA A 545 12.19 15.89 17.49
C ALA A 545 12.95 16.00 16.16
N ALA A 546 13.92 16.92 16.06
CA ALA A 546 14.77 17.07 14.88
C ALA A 546 15.70 15.85 14.70
N ALA A 547 16.28 15.34 15.79
CA ALA A 547 17.15 14.16 15.76
C ALA A 547 16.42 12.89 15.31
N LYS A 548 15.11 12.75 15.57
CA LYS A 548 14.29 11.62 15.10
C LYS A 548 13.90 11.69 13.62
N LYS A 549 14.07 12.85 12.96
CA LYS A 549 13.76 13.04 11.53
C LYS A 549 14.95 12.77 10.61
N ASN A 550 16.17 12.76 11.16
CA ASN A 550 17.40 12.36 10.49
C ASN A 550 17.70 10.88 10.78
#